data_AF-A0AAD8FN27-F1
#
_entry.id   AF-A0AAD8FN27-F1
#
_cell.length_a   1.000
_cell.length_b   1.000
_cell.length_c   1.000
_cell.angle_alpha   90.00
_cell.angle_beta   90.00
_cell.angle_gamma   90.00
#
_symmetry.space_group_name_H-M   'P 1'
#
loop_
_entity.id
_entity.type
_entity.pdbx_description
1 polymer ?
#
loop_
_entity_poly.entity_id
_entity_poly.type
_entity_poly.pdbx_seq_one_letter_code
_entity_poly.pdbx_strand_id
1 'polypeptide(L)'
;MDSEAIEHLYPGEGEALCRLDQHMQRVAWVCNFKKPETEPNTLTPSTTVLSPYMKFGCLSARTLWWRLTDVYRGKQHSEPPVSLHGQLLWREFFNTAGAGIPNFHRMEGNSVCVQVDWDTNEEHLVAWREVRKPVEDRKASYRLPAPEGWIHHLELHAMACFLTRGDLWISWEEGMKVFEDLLLDADWSLNAGNWQWLSTSGFFHQLFRVYSPVAFGKKTRKGTTAGKAKR
;
A
#
# COMPACT_ATOMS: atom_id res chain seq x y z
N MET A 1 9.98 18.30 -14.75
CA MET A 1 8.57 18.28 -14.32
C MET A 1 8.39 19.51 -13.47
N ASP A 2 7.57 20.46 -13.93
CA ASP A 2 7.34 21.75 -13.24
C ASP A 2 6.81 21.53 -11.83
N SER A 3 7.33 22.30 -10.87
CA SER A 3 6.94 22.26 -9.46
C SER A 3 5.48 22.69 -9.25
N GLU A 4 4.90 23.47 -10.16
CA GLU A 4 3.48 23.89 -10.11
C GLU A 4 2.50 22.75 -10.35
N ALA A 5 2.87 21.70 -11.09
CA ALA A 5 1.96 20.59 -11.38
C ALA A 5 1.71 19.66 -10.18
N ILE A 6 2.59 19.69 -9.16
CA ILE A 6 2.51 18.84 -7.98
C ILE A 6 1.50 19.39 -6.96
N GLU A 7 1.26 20.71 -6.95
CA GLU A 7 0.46 21.42 -5.93
C GLU A 7 -1.06 21.09 -5.98
N HIS A 8 -1.50 20.34 -7.00
CA HIS A 8 -2.92 20.06 -7.24
C HIS A 8 -3.27 18.57 -7.41
N LEU A 9 -2.41 17.63 -6.98
CA LEU A 9 -2.69 16.20 -7.21
C LEU A 9 -3.83 15.63 -6.32
N TYR A 10 -4.02 16.20 -5.11
CA TYR A 10 -5.04 15.76 -4.13
C TYR A 10 -5.81 16.91 -3.45
N PRO A 11 -6.58 17.73 -4.19
CA PRO A 11 -7.27 18.89 -3.62
C PRO A 11 -8.53 18.53 -2.82
N GLY A 12 -8.40 18.39 -1.50
CA GLY A 12 -9.50 18.51 -0.52
C GLY A 12 -10.74 17.62 -0.74
N GLU A 13 -11.87 18.00 -0.12
CA GLU A 13 -13.12 17.23 -0.16
C GLU A 13 -13.77 17.17 -1.55
N GLY A 14 -13.73 18.27 -2.32
CA GLY A 14 -14.38 18.35 -3.63
C GLY A 14 -13.84 17.32 -4.63
N GLU A 15 -12.51 17.20 -4.75
CA GLU A 15 -11.91 16.16 -5.58
C GLU A 15 -12.12 14.77 -4.99
N ALA A 16 -12.11 14.63 -3.65
CA ALA A 16 -12.38 13.34 -3.02
C ALA A 16 -13.75 12.76 -3.43
N LEU A 17 -14.78 13.60 -3.43
CA LEU A 17 -16.14 13.23 -3.84
C LEU A 17 -16.22 13.02 -5.36
N CYS A 18 -15.60 13.88 -6.17
CA CYS A 18 -15.52 13.71 -7.63
C CYS A 18 -14.90 12.35 -8.01
N ARG A 19 -13.75 12.03 -7.41
CA ARG A 19 -13.04 10.77 -7.62
C ARG A 19 -13.84 9.56 -7.13
N LEU A 20 -14.52 9.69 -5.98
CA LEU A 20 -15.44 8.65 -5.50
C LEU A 20 -16.54 8.37 -6.53
N ASP A 21 -17.18 9.41 -7.04
CA ASP A 21 -18.30 9.29 -7.98
C ASP A 21 -17.87 8.66 -9.30
N GLN A 22 -16.69 9.02 -9.82
CA GLN A 22 -16.10 8.37 -10.99
C GLN A 22 -15.90 6.86 -10.78
N HIS A 23 -15.47 6.43 -9.59
CA HIS A 23 -15.35 5.01 -9.29
C HIS A 23 -16.71 4.32 -9.18
N MET A 24 -17.72 4.98 -8.58
CA MET A 24 -19.06 4.39 -8.40
C MET A 24 -19.80 4.19 -9.74
N GLN A 25 -19.46 4.97 -10.77
CA GLN A 25 -19.96 4.75 -12.14
C GLN A 25 -19.43 3.44 -12.75
N ARG A 26 -18.29 2.92 -12.28
CA ARG A 26 -17.67 1.69 -12.79
C ARG A 26 -18.22 0.44 -12.09
N VAL A 27 -19.55 0.25 -12.15
CA VAL A 27 -20.29 -0.79 -11.41
C VAL A 27 -19.67 -2.18 -11.55
N ALA A 28 -19.36 -2.62 -12.77
CA ALA A 28 -18.76 -3.93 -12.99
C ALA A 28 -17.38 -4.08 -12.33
N TRP A 29 -16.57 -3.03 -12.35
CA TRP A 29 -15.26 -3.02 -11.68
C TRP A 29 -15.42 -3.04 -10.16
N VAL A 30 -16.33 -2.22 -9.61
CA VAL A 30 -16.63 -2.17 -8.17
C VAL A 30 -17.12 -3.52 -7.65
N CYS A 31 -18.04 -4.18 -8.35
CA CYS A 31 -18.56 -5.49 -7.96
C CYS A 31 -17.48 -6.58 -8.04
N ASN A 32 -16.64 -6.58 -9.09
CA ASN A 32 -15.64 -7.62 -9.30
C ASN A 32 -14.29 -7.32 -8.63
N PHE A 33 -14.14 -6.20 -7.92
CA PHE A 33 -12.88 -5.78 -7.33
C PHE A 33 -12.31 -6.83 -6.37
N LYS A 34 -11.05 -7.23 -6.56
CA LYS A 34 -10.33 -8.08 -5.61
C LYS A 34 -8.92 -7.55 -5.43
N LYS A 35 -8.58 -7.13 -4.21
CA LYS A 35 -7.27 -6.54 -3.89
C LYS A 35 -6.06 -7.38 -4.34
N PRO A 36 -6.04 -8.72 -4.22
CA PRO A 36 -4.89 -9.50 -4.69
C PRO A 36 -4.70 -9.52 -6.21
N GLU A 37 -5.75 -9.17 -6.97
CA GLU A 37 -5.77 -9.18 -8.44
C GLU A 37 -5.42 -7.80 -9.04
N THR A 38 -5.24 -6.76 -8.21
CA THR A 38 -4.86 -5.41 -8.68
C THR A 38 -3.38 -5.32 -9.03
N GLU A 39 -3.06 -4.59 -10.10
CA GLU A 39 -1.70 -4.53 -10.64
C GLU A 39 -0.87 -3.38 -10.01
N PRO A 40 0.30 -3.66 -9.42
CA PRO A 40 1.12 -2.61 -8.80
C PRO A 40 1.86 -1.70 -9.79
N ASN A 41 2.23 -2.19 -10.97
CA ASN A 41 3.21 -1.53 -11.85
C ASN A 41 2.55 -0.89 -13.08
N THR A 42 1.29 -0.46 -12.99
CA THR A 42 0.55 0.20 -14.07
C THR A 42 0.77 1.71 -14.03
N LEU A 43 0.78 2.35 -15.21
CA LEU A 43 0.90 3.82 -15.29
C LEU A 43 -0.28 4.54 -14.63
N THR A 44 -1.47 3.94 -14.72
CA THR A 44 -2.67 4.39 -14.00
C THR A 44 -2.89 3.51 -12.78
N PRO A 45 -3.25 4.08 -11.62
CA PRO A 45 -3.51 3.28 -10.43
C PRO A 45 -4.61 2.25 -10.65
N SER A 46 -4.33 1.00 -10.29
CA SER A 46 -5.28 -0.12 -10.38
C SER A 46 -6.27 -0.19 -9.20
N THR A 47 -6.16 0.76 -8.26
CA THR A 47 -7.04 0.91 -7.08
C THR A 47 -7.64 2.32 -7.04
N THR A 48 -8.44 2.61 -6.03
CA THR A 48 -9.22 3.86 -5.99
C THR A 48 -8.38 5.12 -5.73
N VAL A 49 -7.23 4.98 -5.05
CA VAL A 49 -6.39 6.09 -4.56
C VAL A 49 -7.21 7.10 -3.73
N LEU A 50 -8.13 6.57 -2.92
CA LEU A 50 -8.93 7.36 -1.98
C LEU A 50 -8.29 7.47 -0.59
N SER A 51 -7.17 6.76 -0.36
CA SER A 51 -6.51 6.70 0.94
C SER A 51 -5.99 8.05 1.46
N PRO A 52 -5.40 8.96 0.65
CA PRO A 52 -5.01 10.28 1.15
C PRO A 52 -6.21 11.09 1.65
N TYR A 53 -7.31 11.07 0.89
CA TYR A 53 -8.53 11.79 1.26
C TYR A 53 -9.18 11.23 2.53
N MET A 54 -9.17 9.90 2.72
CA MET A 54 -9.68 9.30 3.95
C MET A 54 -8.78 9.61 5.15
N LYS A 55 -7.46 9.60 4.97
CA LYS A 55 -6.50 9.95 6.04
C LYS A 55 -6.73 11.36 6.57
N PHE A 56 -6.94 12.32 5.67
CA PHE A 56 -7.18 13.73 6.05
C PHE A 56 -8.66 14.05 6.34
N GLY A 57 -9.56 13.07 6.30
CA GLY A 57 -10.99 13.28 6.52
C GLY A 57 -11.72 14.02 5.39
N CYS A 58 -11.05 14.34 4.28
CA CYS A 58 -11.68 14.87 3.06
C CYS A 58 -12.69 13.89 2.45
N LEU A 59 -12.57 12.59 2.75
CA LEU A 59 -13.59 11.60 2.45
C LEU A 59 -13.97 10.81 3.69
N SER A 60 -15.25 10.84 4.05
CA SER A 60 -15.80 9.99 5.10
C SER A 60 -15.79 8.51 4.68
N ALA A 61 -15.12 7.65 5.46
CA ALA A 61 -15.14 6.20 5.25
C ALA A 61 -16.57 5.62 5.25
N ARG A 62 -17.48 6.21 6.05
CA ARG A 62 -18.91 5.86 6.08
C ARG A 62 -19.59 6.19 4.76
N THR A 63 -19.25 7.32 4.14
CA THR A 63 -19.79 7.70 2.83
C THR A 63 -19.37 6.68 1.77
N LEU A 64 -18.08 6.32 1.73
CA LEU A 64 -17.60 5.27 0.82
C LEU A 64 -18.31 3.93 1.07
N TRP A 65 -18.48 3.52 2.34
CA TRP A 65 -19.20 2.30 2.70
C TRP A 65 -20.63 2.24 2.13
N TRP A 66 -21.40 3.31 2.33
CA TRP A 66 -22.79 3.35 1.86
C TRP A 66 -22.88 3.46 0.33
N ARG A 67 -21.99 4.22 -0.31
CA ARG A 67 -21.94 4.31 -1.78
C ARG A 67 -21.63 2.96 -2.43
N LEU A 68 -20.70 2.19 -1.86
CA LEU A 68 -20.44 0.81 -2.27
C LEU A 68 -21.67 -0.08 -2.05
N THR A 69 -22.34 0.03 -0.90
CA THR A 69 -23.56 -0.73 -0.57
C THR A 69 -24.66 -0.50 -1.60
N ASP A 70 -24.87 0.75 -2.03
CA ASP A 70 -25.85 1.09 -3.06
C ASP A 70 -25.48 0.49 -4.43
N VAL A 71 -24.19 0.51 -4.81
CA VAL A 71 -23.72 -0.14 -6.04
C VAL A 71 -23.95 -1.66 -5.97
N TYR A 72 -23.67 -2.28 -4.83
CA TYR A 72 -23.82 -3.72 -4.60
C TYR A 72 -25.27 -4.20 -4.56
N ARG A 73 -26.23 -3.33 -4.23
CA ARG A 73 -27.65 -3.71 -4.09
C ARG A 73 -28.16 -4.45 -5.33
N GLY A 74 -28.66 -5.66 -5.10
CA GLY A 74 -29.23 -6.54 -6.13
C GLY A 74 -28.21 -7.14 -7.11
N LYS A 75 -26.91 -7.10 -6.80
CA LYS A 75 -25.84 -7.58 -7.70
C LYS A 75 -24.95 -8.57 -6.96
N GLN A 76 -24.39 -9.54 -7.70
CA GLN A 76 -23.27 -10.32 -7.19
C GLN A 76 -22.01 -9.44 -7.13
N HIS A 77 -21.25 -9.56 -6.05
CA HIS A 77 -20.00 -8.84 -5.87
C HIS A 77 -19.00 -9.68 -5.07
N SER A 78 -17.75 -9.25 -5.10
CA SER A 78 -16.70 -9.76 -4.23
C SER A 78 -17.02 -9.49 -2.76
N GLU A 79 -16.59 -10.40 -1.90
CA GLU A 79 -16.76 -10.28 -0.44
C GLU A 79 -15.44 -9.89 0.26
N PRO A 80 -15.50 -9.41 1.50
CA PRO A 80 -14.32 -9.33 2.36
C PRO A 80 -13.59 -10.69 2.43
N PRO A 81 -12.25 -10.71 2.55
CA PRO A 81 -11.35 -9.58 2.82
C PRO A 81 -10.85 -8.86 1.56
N VAL A 82 -11.23 -9.30 0.37
CA VAL A 82 -10.62 -8.83 -0.90
C VAL A 82 -11.41 -7.71 -1.59
N SER A 83 -12.71 -7.58 -1.30
CA SER A 83 -13.58 -6.55 -1.87
C SER A 83 -13.23 -5.13 -1.40
N LEU A 84 -13.89 -4.12 -1.97
CA LEU A 84 -13.73 -2.72 -1.53
C LEU A 84 -14.28 -2.50 -0.11
N HIS A 85 -15.39 -3.15 0.27
CA HIS A 85 -15.81 -3.22 1.68
C HIS A 85 -14.74 -3.90 2.54
N GLY A 86 -14.13 -4.98 2.04
CA GLY A 86 -13.00 -5.62 2.72
C GLY A 86 -11.83 -4.67 2.97
N GLN A 87 -11.54 -3.75 2.05
CA GLN A 87 -10.47 -2.76 2.24
C GLN A 87 -10.82 -1.74 3.35
N LEU A 88 -12.09 -1.34 3.46
CA LEU A 88 -12.56 -0.53 4.60
C LEU A 88 -12.48 -1.30 5.91
N LEU A 89 -12.83 -2.59 5.91
CA LEU A 89 -12.70 -3.41 7.12
C LEU A 89 -11.25 -3.58 7.56
N TRP A 90 -10.28 -3.63 6.64
CA TRP A 90 -8.85 -3.59 6.99
C TRP A 90 -8.46 -2.27 7.67
N ARG A 91 -9.00 -1.14 7.21
CA ARG A 91 -8.83 0.16 7.89
C ARG A 91 -9.39 0.12 9.31
N GLU A 92 -10.60 -0.40 9.50
CA GLU A 92 -11.22 -0.49 10.83
C GLU A 92 -10.49 -1.49 11.74
N PHE A 93 -10.02 -2.60 11.20
CA PHE A 93 -9.22 -3.59 11.91
C PHE A 93 -7.96 -2.96 12.52
N PHE A 94 -7.17 -2.25 11.70
CA PHE A 94 -5.95 -1.62 12.18
C PHE A 94 -6.21 -0.42 13.09
N ASN A 95 -7.26 0.38 12.83
CA ASN A 95 -7.66 1.44 13.76
C ASN A 95 -8.06 0.88 15.14
N THR A 96 -8.83 -0.21 15.16
CA THR A 96 -9.25 -0.86 16.40
C THR A 96 -8.05 -1.46 17.14
N ALA A 97 -7.16 -2.14 16.42
CA ALA A 97 -5.92 -2.69 16.98
C ALA A 97 -5.02 -1.58 17.55
N GLY A 98 -4.80 -0.51 16.78
CA GLY A 98 -3.98 0.63 17.21
C GLY A 98 -4.56 1.36 18.42
N ALA A 99 -5.88 1.46 18.54
CA ALA A 99 -6.53 2.04 19.70
C ALA A 99 -6.45 1.13 20.95
N GLY A 100 -6.50 -0.19 20.76
CA GLY A 100 -6.56 -1.17 21.85
C GLY A 100 -5.22 -1.70 22.34
N ILE A 101 -4.14 -1.59 21.55
CA ILE A 101 -2.84 -2.19 21.83
C ILE A 101 -1.83 -1.08 22.19
N PRO A 102 -1.35 -1.03 23.45
CA PRO A 102 -0.28 -0.12 23.83
C PRO A 102 0.96 -0.31 22.96
N ASN A 103 1.65 0.79 22.65
CA ASN A 103 2.88 0.79 21.84
C ASN A 103 2.73 0.14 20.46
N PHE A 104 1.53 0.16 19.84
CA PHE A 104 1.28 -0.50 18.56
C PHE A 104 2.26 -0.15 17.43
N HIS A 105 2.92 1.01 17.51
CA HIS A 105 3.88 1.53 16.54
C HIS A 105 5.35 1.17 16.84
N ARG A 106 5.62 0.38 17.88
CA ARG A 106 6.97 -0.08 18.26
C ARG A 106 6.95 -1.58 18.53
N MET A 107 8.12 -2.20 18.49
CA MET A 107 8.31 -3.60 18.83
C MET A 107 8.32 -3.78 20.36
N GLU A 108 9.11 -2.98 21.07
CA GLU A 108 9.20 -3.07 22.53
C GLU A 108 7.89 -2.65 23.20
N GLY A 109 7.40 -3.47 24.14
CA GLY A 109 6.19 -3.19 24.90
C GLY A 109 4.88 -3.31 24.10
N ASN A 110 4.91 -3.88 22.90
CA ASN A 110 3.74 -4.18 22.07
C ASN A 110 3.36 -5.66 22.21
N SER A 111 2.18 -5.93 22.78
CA SER A 111 1.77 -7.28 23.17
C SER A 111 1.49 -8.24 22.01
N VAL A 112 1.34 -7.74 20.78
CA VAL A 112 1.11 -8.58 19.60
C VAL A 112 2.34 -8.66 18.67
N CYS A 113 3.41 -7.93 19.00
CA CYS A 113 4.61 -7.87 18.18
C CYS A 113 5.65 -8.89 18.67
N VAL A 114 6.05 -9.80 17.78
CA VAL A 114 7.20 -10.68 17.96
C VAL A 114 8.44 -9.83 18.13
N GLN A 115 9.25 -10.16 19.14
CA GLN A 115 10.53 -9.53 19.38
C GLN A 115 11.57 -10.18 18.47
N VAL A 116 12.17 -9.38 17.60
CA VAL A 116 13.16 -9.83 16.62
C VAL A 116 14.42 -8.98 16.79
N ASP A 117 15.57 -9.64 16.81
CA ASP A 117 16.88 -9.00 16.87
C ASP A 117 17.24 -8.49 15.47
N TRP A 118 16.68 -7.33 15.11
CA TRP A 118 16.91 -6.66 13.82
C TRP A 118 18.31 -6.03 13.77
N ASP A 119 18.91 -6.00 12.59
CA ASP A 119 20.21 -5.36 12.35
C ASP A 119 20.08 -3.82 12.38
N THR A 120 21.17 -3.14 12.73
CA THR A 120 21.31 -1.67 12.78
C THR A 120 22.20 -1.14 11.64
N ASN A 121 22.33 -1.89 10.54
CA ASN A 121 23.16 -1.51 9.40
C ASN A 121 22.62 -0.25 8.69
N GLU A 122 23.20 0.90 9.03
CA GLU A 122 22.80 2.21 8.50
C GLU A 122 23.06 2.34 7.00
N GLU A 123 24.14 1.76 6.47
CA GLU A 123 24.46 1.80 5.04
C GLU A 123 23.37 1.12 4.21
N HIS A 124 22.88 -0.05 4.65
CA HIS A 124 21.76 -0.75 4.02
C HIS A 124 20.46 0.06 4.10
N LEU A 125 20.20 0.70 5.24
CA LEU A 125 19.01 1.55 5.41
C LEU A 125 19.04 2.76 4.48
N VAL A 126 20.17 3.46 4.39
CA VAL A 126 20.36 4.58 3.45
C VAL A 126 20.22 4.09 2.01
N ALA A 127 20.86 2.97 1.66
CA ALA A 127 20.75 2.40 0.31
C ALA A 127 19.31 2.04 -0.05
N TRP A 128 18.51 1.55 0.91
CA TRP A 128 17.09 1.26 0.73
C TRP A 128 16.26 2.54 0.58
N ARG A 129 16.53 3.59 1.38
CA ARG A 129 15.91 4.92 1.31
C ARG A 129 16.23 5.67 0.01
N GLU A 130 17.34 5.35 -0.63
CA GLU A 130 17.78 5.98 -1.88
C GLU A 130 17.40 5.18 -3.14
N VAL A 131 16.56 4.13 -3.02
CA VAL A 131 15.94 3.43 -4.17
C VAL A 131 14.86 4.32 -4.82
N ARG A 132 15.29 5.50 -5.28
CA ARG A 132 14.49 6.55 -5.93
C ARG A 132 14.71 6.61 -7.45
N LYS A 133 15.75 5.99 -8.00
CA LYS A 133 16.07 6.09 -9.44
C LYS A 133 16.09 4.75 -10.17
N PRO A 134 15.53 4.67 -11.40
CA PRO A 134 15.81 3.57 -12.29
C PRO A 134 17.29 3.64 -12.68
N VAL A 135 18.12 2.84 -12.04
CA VAL A 135 19.44 2.51 -12.60
C VAL A 135 19.15 1.42 -13.63
N GLU A 136 19.46 1.67 -14.91
CA GLU A 136 19.25 0.71 -16.01
C GLU A 136 19.79 -0.69 -15.70
N ASP A 137 20.75 -0.78 -14.78
CA ASP A 137 21.44 -2.00 -14.38
C ASP A 137 20.89 -2.68 -13.11
N ARG A 138 20.06 -1.99 -12.31
CA ARG A 138 19.45 -2.59 -11.11
C ARG A 138 18.11 -3.22 -11.48
N LYS A 139 18.07 -4.55 -11.57
CA LYS A 139 16.88 -5.40 -11.76
C LYS A 139 15.87 -5.34 -10.59
N ALA A 140 15.93 -4.34 -9.72
CA ALA A 140 15.00 -4.18 -8.61
C ALA A 140 13.67 -3.64 -9.16
N SER A 141 12.57 -4.33 -8.86
CA SER A 141 11.29 -4.05 -9.47
C SER A 141 10.36 -3.11 -8.68
N TYR A 142 10.88 -2.46 -7.65
CA TYR A 142 10.16 -1.58 -6.73
C TYR A 142 10.77 -0.19 -6.74
N ARG A 143 9.95 0.82 -6.43
CA ARG A 143 10.30 2.23 -6.42
C ARG A 143 9.76 2.84 -5.14
N LEU A 144 10.57 3.65 -4.46
CA LEU A 144 10.02 4.53 -3.43
C LEU A 144 8.96 5.46 -4.03
N PRO A 145 8.02 5.97 -3.21
CA PRO A 145 7.03 6.93 -3.68
C PRO A 145 7.71 8.02 -4.51
N ALA A 146 7.25 8.17 -5.74
CA ALA A 146 7.63 9.29 -6.59
C ALA A 146 7.02 10.59 -5.99
N PRO A 147 7.27 11.79 -6.53
CA PRO A 147 6.82 13.06 -5.94
C PRO A 147 5.30 13.14 -5.63
N GLU A 148 4.52 12.21 -6.17
CA GLU A 148 3.07 12.07 -6.00
C GLU A 148 2.66 11.50 -4.63
N GLY A 149 3.60 11.06 -3.79
CA GLY A 149 3.36 10.73 -2.37
C GLY A 149 2.37 9.57 -2.13
N TRP A 150 2.21 8.67 -3.10
CA TRP A 150 1.37 7.47 -2.98
C TRP A 150 1.98 6.32 -3.78
N ILE A 151 1.88 5.09 -3.28
CA ILE A 151 2.33 3.88 -4.01
C ILE A 151 1.30 2.76 -3.86
N HIS A 152 1.28 1.85 -4.82
CA HIS A 152 0.36 0.73 -4.76
C HIS A 152 0.70 -0.22 -3.59
N HIS A 153 -0.32 -0.70 -2.87
CA HIS A 153 -0.18 -1.59 -1.72
C HIS A 153 0.75 -2.79 -1.93
N LEU A 154 0.71 -3.42 -3.10
CA LEU A 154 1.60 -4.55 -3.39
C LEU A 154 3.07 -4.14 -3.66
N GLU A 155 3.34 -2.89 -4.02
CA GLU A 155 4.71 -2.36 -4.03
C GLU A 155 5.20 -2.14 -2.60
N LEU A 156 4.34 -1.61 -1.70
CA LEU A 156 4.67 -1.47 -0.26
C LEU A 156 5.03 -2.85 0.33
N HIS A 157 4.26 -3.89 -0.05
CA HIS A 157 4.55 -5.27 0.34
C HIS A 157 5.96 -5.71 -0.04
N ALA A 158 6.35 -5.50 -1.29
CA ALA A 158 7.66 -5.91 -1.78
C ALA A 158 8.78 -5.14 -1.07
N MET A 159 8.61 -3.82 -0.89
CA MET A 159 9.61 -2.97 -0.25
C MET A 159 9.81 -3.27 1.23
N ALA A 160 8.70 -3.45 1.96
CA ALA A 160 8.76 -3.79 3.37
C ALA A 160 9.33 -5.19 3.59
N CYS A 161 8.94 -6.16 2.74
CA CYS A 161 9.52 -7.50 2.78
C CYS A 161 11.03 -7.45 2.54
N PHE A 162 11.49 -6.70 1.53
CA PHE A 162 12.92 -6.56 1.22
C PHE A 162 13.71 -5.92 2.37
N LEU A 163 13.20 -4.83 2.96
CA LEU A 163 13.85 -4.16 4.09
C LEU A 163 13.99 -5.08 5.32
N THR A 164 12.93 -5.84 5.62
CA THR A 164 12.81 -6.58 6.86
C THR A 164 13.27 -8.03 6.67
N ARG A 165 12.35 -8.99 6.80
CA ARG A 165 12.62 -10.43 6.81
C ARG A 165 13.09 -11.03 5.47
N GLY A 166 13.00 -10.29 4.38
CA GLY A 166 13.28 -10.79 3.04
C GLY A 166 14.77 -10.78 2.73
N ASP A 167 15.43 -9.65 2.97
CA ASP A 167 16.79 -9.43 2.47
C ASP A 167 17.68 -8.65 3.45
N LEU A 168 17.29 -7.44 3.88
CA LEU A 168 18.20 -6.54 4.62
C LEU A 168 18.20 -6.75 6.13
N TRP A 169 17.21 -7.45 6.69
CA TRP A 169 17.08 -7.72 8.13
C TRP A 169 17.06 -6.46 9.01
N ILE A 170 16.57 -5.33 8.49
CA ILE A 170 16.41 -4.07 9.22
C ILE A 170 15.01 -4.00 9.84
N SER A 171 14.92 -3.34 11.00
CA SER A 171 13.65 -3.18 11.72
C SER A 171 12.57 -2.52 10.86
N TRP A 172 11.35 -3.05 10.99
CA TRP A 172 10.15 -2.47 10.37
C TRP A 172 9.85 -1.07 10.89
N GLU A 173 10.32 -0.71 12.09
CA GLU A 173 10.18 0.65 12.64
C GLU A 173 10.92 1.69 11.81
N GLU A 174 12.08 1.34 11.23
CA GLU A 174 12.84 2.24 10.35
C GLU A 174 12.14 2.46 9.01
N GLY A 175 11.52 1.40 8.48
CA GLY A 175 10.68 1.49 7.29
C GLY A 175 9.42 2.33 7.54
N MET A 176 8.80 2.17 8.70
CA MET A 176 7.62 2.92 9.12
C MET A 176 7.88 4.43 9.13
N LYS A 177 9.01 4.87 9.71
CA LYS A 177 9.43 6.29 9.71
C LYS A 177 9.57 6.85 8.29
N VAL A 178 10.20 6.10 7.39
CA VAL A 178 10.38 6.53 5.99
C VAL A 178 9.04 6.65 5.27
N PHE A 179 8.11 5.73 5.51
CA PHE A 179 6.78 5.79 4.91
C PHE A 179 5.93 6.92 5.51
N GLU A 180 6.13 7.23 6.79
CA GLU A 180 5.49 8.37 7.45
C GLU A 180 5.90 9.71 6.80
N ASP A 181 7.18 9.86 6.43
CA ASP A 181 7.70 11.05 5.76
C ASP A 181 7.28 11.16 4.29
N LEU A 182 7.12 10.04 3.59
CA LEU A 182 6.95 10.02 2.13
C LEU A 182 5.50 9.83 1.65
N LEU A 183 4.63 9.20 2.44
CA LEU A 183 3.27 8.86 2.03
C LEU A 183 2.27 9.93 2.47
N LEU A 184 1.48 10.45 1.54
CA LEU A 184 0.37 11.36 1.82
C LEU A 184 -0.70 10.68 2.70
N ASP A 185 -0.89 9.39 2.50
CA ASP A 185 -1.82 8.55 3.25
C ASP A 185 -1.17 7.81 4.43
N ALA A 186 0.00 8.26 4.89
CA ALA A 186 0.56 7.81 6.16
C ALA A 186 -0.44 8.03 7.30
N ASP A 187 -0.96 6.92 7.82
CA ASP A 187 -1.85 6.84 8.97
C ASP A 187 -1.15 5.99 10.02
N TRP A 188 -1.07 6.48 11.26
CA TRP A 188 -0.31 5.85 12.33
C TRP A 188 -0.67 4.37 12.54
N SER A 189 -1.96 4.05 12.55
CA SER A 189 -2.45 2.70 12.84
C SER A 189 -2.28 1.77 11.63
N LEU A 190 -2.61 2.26 10.43
CA LEU A 190 -2.47 1.47 9.21
C LEU A 190 -1.00 1.23 8.87
N ASN A 191 -0.14 2.25 9.02
CA ASN A 191 1.30 2.15 8.75
C ASN A 191 1.92 1.12 9.71
N ALA A 192 1.75 1.29 11.02
CA ALA A 192 2.26 0.35 12.03
C ALA A 192 1.77 -1.08 11.82
N GLY A 193 0.47 -1.25 11.56
CA GLY A 193 -0.13 -2.57 11.36
C GLY A 193 0.35 -3.29 10.11
N ASN A 194 0.47 -2.58 8.98
CA ASN A 194 0.97 -3.17 7.74
C ASN A 194 2.48 -3.48 7.81
N TRP A 195 3.28 -2.66 8.51
CA TRP A 195 4.70 -2.96 8.74
C TRP A 195 4.90 -4.19 9.62
N GLN A 196 4.11 -4.34 10.69
CA GLN A 196 4.08 -5.56 11.50
C GLN A 196 3.67 -6.79 10.67
N TRP A 197 2.66 -6.65 9.81
CA TRP A 197 2.22 -7.73 8.92
C TRP A 197 3.35 -8.17 7.98
N LEU A 198 4.02 -7.22 7.33
CA LEU A 198 4.98 -7.52 6.26
C LEU A 198 6.32 -8.01 6.78
N SER A 199 6.74 -7.52 7.94
CA SER A 199 7.88 -8.05 8.69
C SER A 199 7.56 -9.36 9.41
N THR A 200 6.33 -9.86 9.34
CA THR A 200 5.81 -11.02 10.09
C THR A 200 5.98 -10.89 11.61
N SER A 201 6.06 -9.66 12.10
CA SER A 201 6.15 -9.38 13.53
C SER A 201 4.77 -9.41 14.19
N GLY A 202 3.68 -9.23 13.44
CA GLY A 202 2.32 -9.34 13.96
C GLY A 202 1.31 -9.68 12.87
N PHE A 203 0.19 -10.28 13.26
CA PHE A 203 -0.96 -10.67 12.40
C PHE A 203 -0.69 -11.76 11.34
N PHE A 204 0.42 -11.69 10.61
CA PHE A 204 0.81 -12.64 9.56
C PHE A 204 2.09 -13.39 9.93
N HIS A 205 2.04 -14.72 9.88
CA HIS A 205 3.09 -15.58 10.44
C HIS A 205 3.73 -16.54 9.41
N GLN A 206 3.35 -16.46 8.12
CA GLN A 206 3.91 -17.35 7.10
C GLN A 206 5.23 -16.80 6.55
N LEU A 207 6.28 -16.87 7.37
CA LEU A 207 7.65 -16.40 7.11
C LEU A 207 8.23 -16.89 5.77
N PHE A 208 7.89 -18.11 5.35
CA PHE A 208 8.36 -18.74 4.12
C PHE A 208 7.82 -18.08 2.82
N ARG A 209 6.82 -17.19 2.91
CA ARG A 209 6.32 -16.45 1.75
C ARG A 209 7.08 -15.13 1.60
N VAL A 210 8.18 -15.14 0.85
CA VAL A 210 9.04 -13.96 0.62
C VAL A 210 8.79 -13.39 -0.78
N TYR A 211 8.67 -12.07 -0.89
CA TYR A 211 8.56 -11.40 -2.18
C TYR A 211 9.93 -11.38 -2.88
N SER A 212 10.02 -11.93 -4.09
CA SER A 212 11.26 -11.84 -4.86
C SER A 212 11.44 -10.42 -5.42
N PRO A 213 12.57 -9.74 -5.13
CA PRO A 213 12.84 -8.38 -5.61
C PRO A 213 12.96 -8.28 -7.14
N VAL A 214 13.14 -9.43 -7.82
CA VAL A 214 13.29 -9.53 -9.29
C VAL A 214 12.05 -10.11 -9.96
N ALA A 215 11.49 -11.19 -9.41
CA ALA A 215 10.39 -11.91 -10.08
C ALA A 215 9.04 -11.20 -9.91
N PHE A 216 8.85 -10.46 -8.81
CA PHE A 216 7.56 -9.85 -8.48
C PHE A 216 7.11 -8.84 -9.56
N GLY A 217 7.94 -7.87 -9.92
CA GLY A 217 7.55 -6.88 -10.94
C GLY A 217 7.53 -7.41 -12.38
N LYS A 218 8.20 -8.54 -12.66
CA LYS A 218 8.07 -9.21 -13.98
C LYS A 218 6.68 -9.79 -14.19
N LYS A 219 6.03 -10.28 -13.12
CA LYS A 219 4.68 -10.84 -13.19
C LYS A 219 3.64 -9.77 -13.50
N THR A 220 3.85 -8.55 -13.01
CA THR A 220 2.89 -7.44 -13.04
C THR A 220 3.08 -6.50 -14.23
N ARG A 221 4.25 -6.53 -14.91
CA ARG A 221 4.53 -5.72 -16.11
C ARG A 221 4.07 -6.36 -17.44
N LYS A 222 3.31 -7.46 -17.42
CA LYS A 222 2.94 -8.20 -18.65
C LYS A 222 2.10 -7.40 -19.67
N GLY A 223 1.62 -6.20 -19.32
CA GLY A 223 0.90 -5.30 -20.23
C GLY A 223 1.76 -4.35 -21.09
N THR A 224 3.07 -4.19 -20.84
CA THR A 224 3.87 -3.13 -21.53
C THR A 224 4.76 -3.57 -22.69
N THR A 225 4.83 -4.86 -23.04
CA THR A 225 5.54 -5.29 -24.28
C THR A 225 4.93 -6.58 -24.83
N ALA A 226 3.91 -6.43 -25.66
CA ALA A 226 3.54 -7.39 -26.71
C ALA A 226 3.45 -6.67 -28.06
N GLY A 227 4.43 -5.80 -28.33
CA GLY A 227 4.66 -5.19 -29.64
C GLY A 227 6.05 -5.57 -30.14
N LYS A 228 6.09 -6.41 -31.18
CA LYS A 228 7.24 -6.79 -32.03
C LYS A 228 8.25 -7.80 -31.44
N ALA A 229 8.10 -9.04 -31.89
CA ALA A 229 9.10 -9.71 -32.73
C ALA A 229 8.50 -11.01 -33.31
N LYS A 230 7.82 -10.91 -34.46
CA LYS A 230 7.76 -12.04 -35.39
C LYS A 230 9.11 -12.06 -36.11
N ARG A 231 9.87 -13.14 -35.92
CA ARG A 231 10.87 -13.58 -36.89
C ARG A 231 10.15 -14.35 -37.99
#